data_AF-A0A0D1JL87-F1
#
_entry.id   AF-A0A0D1JL87-F1
#
_cell.length_a   1.000
_cell.length_b   1.000
_cell.length_c   1.000
_cell.angle_alpha   90.00
_cell.angle_beta   90.00
_cell.angle_gamma   90.00
#
_symmetry.space_group_name_H-M   'P 1'
#
loop_
_entity.id
_entity.type
_entity.pdbx_description
1 polymer ?
#
loop_
_entity_poly.entity_id
_entity_poly.type
_entity_poly.pdbx_seq_one_letter_code
_entity_poly.pdbx_strand_id
1 'polypeptide(L)' 'MNLSMKYLILYVSDSKRAIHFYRDILGLPIRAEHGTYVEFDTGSTILALNTRESV' A
#
# COMPACT_ATOMS: atom_id res chain seq x y z
N MET A 1 20.74 -18.85 -1.36
CA MET A 1 19.32 -18.48 -1.18
C MET A 1 19.17 -17.04 -1.68
N ASN A 2 18.30 -16.77 -2.65
CA ASN A 2 18.07 -15.40 -3.13
C ASN A 2 16.91 -14.78 -2.34
N LEU A 3 17.22 -13.85 -1.44
CA LEU A 3 16.24 -13.12 -0.64
C LEU A 3 15.82 -11.87 -1.42
N SER A 4 14.51 -11.68 -1.59
CA SER A 4 13.95 -10.46 -2.17
C SER A 4 12.80 -9.96 -1.33
N MET A 5 12.69 -8.63 -1.22
CA MET A 5 11.57 -7.99 -0.53
C MET A 5 10.30 -8.20 -1.36
N LYS A 6 9.28 -8.80 -0.77
CA LYS A 6 7.99 -9.04 -1.44
C LYS A 6 6.90 -8.10 -0.99
N TYR A 7 6.98 -7.61 0.24
CA TYR A 7 5.95 -6.81 0.86
C TYR A 7 6.58 -5.68 1.69
N LEU A 8 6.03 -4.48 1.53
CA LEU A 8 6.28 -3.32 2.35
C LEU A 8 4.93 -2.80 2.84
N ILE A 9 4.69 -2.86 4.15
CA ILE A 9 3.47 -2.33 4.76
C ILE A 9 3.81 -1.01 5.43
N LEU A 10 3.19 0.08 4.97
CA LEU A 10 3.30 1.41 5.53
C LEU A 10 2.05 1.75 6.33
N TYR A 11 2.24 2.05 7.61
CA TYR A 11 1.17 2.55 8.44
C TYR A 11 0.99 4.06 8.24
N VAL A 12 -0.24 4.48 7.97
CA VAL A 12 -0.58 5.88 7.67
C VAL A 12 -1.67 6.38 8.61
N SER A 13 -1.60 7.64 9.00
CA SER A 13 -2.62 8.27 9.85
C SER A 13 -3.87 8.70 9.09
N ASP A 14 -3.80 8.75 7.75
CA ASP A 14 -4.91 9.17 6.89
C ASP A 14 -4.82 8.41 5.56
N SER A 15 -5.69 7.42 5.38
CA SER A 15 -5.73 6.60 4.19
C SER A 15 -6.10 7.40 2.95
N LYS A 16 -7.00 8.37 3.04
CA LYS A 16 -7.47 9.14 1.89
C LYS A 16 -6.34 9.98 1.31
N ARG A 17 -5.60 10.69 2.16
CA ARG A 17 -4.43 11.48 1.72
C ARG A 17 -3.33 10.58 1.13
N ALA A 18 -3.07 9.44 1.76
CA ALA A 18 -2.07 8.51 1.26
C ALA A 18 -2.46 7.88 -0.08
N ILE A 19 -3.71 7.43 -0.24
CA ILE A 19 -4.22 6.88 -1.50
C ILE A 19 -4.16 7.93 -2.60
N HIS A 20 -4.59 9.18 -2.33
CA HIS A 20 -4.48 10.25 -3.32
C HIS A 20 -3.03 10.44 -3.79
N PHE A 21 -2.07 10.43 -2.87
CA PHE A 21 -0.66 10.54 -3.21
C PHE A 21 -0.16 9.35 -4.05
N TYR A 22 -0.37 8.11 -3.60
CA TYR A 22 0.20 6.93 -4.27
C TYR A 22 -0.55 6.56 -5.56
N ARG A 23 -1.88 6.67 -5.59
CA ARG A 23 -2.70 6.39 -6.78
C ARG A 23 -2.71 7.55 -7.76
N ASP A 24 -3.15 8.73 -7.33
CA ASP A 24 -3.54 9.80 -8.27
C ASP A 24 -2.33 10.64 -8.69
N ILE A 25 -1.40 10.90 -7.77
CA ILE A 25 -0.20 11.69 -8.05
C ILE A 25 0.92 10.82 -8.62
N LEU A 26 1.20 9.66 -8.01
CA LEU A 26 2.26 8.76 -8.46
C LEU A 26 1.81 7.73 -9.51
N GLY A 27 0.51 7.58 -9.73
CA GLY A 27 -0.02 6.67 -10.75
C GLY A 27 0.07 5.19 -10.39
N LEU A 28 0.27 4.83 -9.12
CA LEU A 28 0.37 3.42 -8.73
C LEU A 28 -1.03 2.77 -8.82
N PRO A 29 -1.18 1.67 -9.58
CA PRO A 29 -2.45 0.98 -9.66
C PRO A 29 -2.81 0.36 -8.32
N ILE A 30 -4.07 0.49 -7.91
CA ILE A 30 -4.57 -0.28 -6.77
C ILE A 30 -4.78 -1.73 -7.22
N ARG A 31 -4.17 -2.65 -6.47
CA ARG A 31 -4.29 -4.10 -6.65
C ARG A 31 -5.47 -4.67 -5.87
N ALA A 32 -5.63 -4.26 -4.61
CA ALA A 32 -6.65 -4.79 -3.71
C ALA A 32 -7.00 -3.80 -2.59
N GLU A 33 -8.24 -3.84 -2.11
CA GLU A 33 -8.74 -3.02 -1.00
C GLU A 33 -9.57 -3.89 -0.04
N HIS A 34 -9.18 -3.90 1.25
CA HIS A 34 -9.83 -4.68 2.30
C HIS A 34 -9.84 -3.90 3.62
N GLY A 35 -10.97 -3.28 3.95
CA GLY A 35 -11.12 -2.50 5.18
C GLY A 35 -10.12 -1.34 5.25
N THR A 36 -9.22 -1.36 6.22
CA THR A 36 -8.15 -0.36 6.41
C THR A 36 -6.92 -0.61 5.55
N TYR A 37 -6.89 -1.72 4.80
CA TYR A 37 -5.73 -2.20 4.07
C TYR A 37 -5.89 -1.99 2.55
N VAL A 38 -4.92 -1.34 1.92
CA VAL A 38 -4.90 -1.06 0.48
C VAL A 38 -3.57 -1.48 -0.10
N GLU A 39 -3.56 -2.32 -1.12
CA GLU A 39 -2.36 -2.74 -1.84
C GLU A 39 -2.22 -2.04 -3.18
N PHE A 40 -0.99 -1.61 -3.49
CA PHE A 40 -0.59 -1.06 -4.78
C PHE A 40 0.26 -2.09 -5.53
N ASP A 41 0.07 -2.13 -6.85
CA ASP A 41 0.94 -2.89 -7.73
C ASP A 41 2.21 -2.07 -8.03
N THR A 42 3.36 -2.57 -7.55
CA THR A 42 4.68 -1.99 -7.85
C THR A 42 5.62 -3.01 -8.50
N GLY A 43 5.05 -4.04 -9.13
CA GLY A 43 5.78 -5.11 -9.79
C GLY A 43 6.22 -6.21 -8.82
N SER A 44 7.52 -6.28 -8.52
CA SER A 44 8.11 -7.40 -7.76
C SER A 44 7.90 -7.31 -6.24
N THR A 45 7.59 -6.11 -5.75
CA THR A 45 7.24 -5.80 -4.36
C THR A 45 5.81 -5.28 -4.33
N ILE A 46 5.08 -5.60 -3.27
CA ILE A 46 3.77 -5.01 -2.99
C ILE A 46 3.95 -3.92 -1.94
N LEU A 47 3.51 -2.72 -2.26
CA LEU A 47 3.35 -1.65 -1.28
C LEU A 47 1.92 -1.72 -0.73
N ALA A 48 1.76 -1.79 0.58
CA ALA A 48 0.45 -1.74 1.22
C ALA A 48 0.35 -0.61 2.23
N LEU A 49 -0.81 0.01 2.32
CA LEU A 49 -1.16 1.00 3.34
C LEU A 49 -2.08 0.37 4.37
N ASN A 50 -1.91 0.74 5.64
CA ASN A 50 -2.83 0.37 6.72
C ASN A 50 -3.00 1.53 7.72
N THR A 51 -4.21 1.81 8.19
CA THR A 51 -4.44 2.91 9.16
C THR A 51 -4.26 2.55 10.63
N ARG A 52 -3.75 1.36 10.96
CA ARG A 52 -3.64 0.79 12.34
C ARG A 52 -4.95 0.73 13.13
N GLU A 53 -6.07 1.25 12.64
CA GLU A 53 -7.39 1.12 13.29
C GLU A 53 -7.85 -0.35 13.46
N SER A 54 -7.11 -1.31 12.90
CA SER A 54 -7.37 -2.74 12.99
C SER A 54 -6.42 -3.50 13.93
N VAL A 55 -5.58 -2.82 14.73
CA VAL A 55 -4.63 -3.45 15.69
C VAL A 55 -4.80 -2.91 17.10
#